data_AF-A0A7G2T673-F1
#
_entry.id   AF-A0A7G2T673-F1
#
_cell.length_a   1.000
_cell.length_b   1.000
_cell.length_c   1.000
_cell.angle_alpha   90.00
_cell.angle_beta   90.00
_cell.angle_gamma   90.00
#
_symmetry.space_group_name_H-M   'P 1'
#
loop_
_entity.id
_entity.type
_entity.pdbx_description
1 polymer ?
#
loop_
_entity_poly.entity_id
_entity_poly.type
_entity_poly.pdbx_seq_one_letter_code
_entity_poly.pdbx_strand_id
1 'polypeptide(L)'
;MKKSSYLFAVLALISTTAFAQIGGIEDSVNDVSDTIRAVFPIILGVIFLVGFLFNAGHFFGENADLKKGITRVLVFVLIAGGVVGIFSYLIGIVV
;
A
#
# COMPACT_ATOMS: atom_id res chain seq x y z
N MET A 1 43.99 -33.10 -11.54
CA MET A 1 43.41 -31.77 -11.84
C MET A 1 42.01 -31.84 -12.47
N LYS A 2 41.78 -32.64 -13.53
CA LYS A 2 40.48 -32.73 -14.23
C LYS A 2 39.26 -33.05 -13.32
N LYS A 3 39.40 -33.96 -12.33
CA LYS A 3 38.32 -34.30 -11.38
C LYS A 3 37.87 -33.13 -10.49
N SER A 4 38.80 -32.24 -10.13
CA SER A 4 38.49 -31.04 -9.35
C SER A 4 37.73 -30.01 -10.17
N SER A 5 38.06 -29.90 -11.48
CA SER A 5 37.36 -29.01 -12.41
C SER A 5 35.89 -29.40 -12.60
N TYR A 6 35.57 -30.70 -12.63
CA TYR A 6 34.17 -31.16 -12.71
C TYR A 6 33.39 -30.89 -11.42
N LEU A 7 34.02 -31.07 -10.25
CA LEU A 7 33.41 -30.74 -8.96
C LEU A 7 33.09 -29.25 -8.86
N PHE A 8 34.03 -28.40 -9.28
CA PHE A 8 33.84 -26.96 -9.31
C PHE A 8 32.71 -26.54 -10.27
N ALA A 9 32.63 -27.16 -11.46
CA ALA A 9 31.55 -26.87 -12.40
C ALA A 9 30.17 -27.25 -11.84
N VAL A 10 30.05 -28.39 -11.15
CA VAL A 10 28.80 -28.80 -10.50
C VAL A 10 28.43 -27.86 -9.35
N LEU A 11 29.39 -27.48 -8.51
CA LEU A 11 29.15 -26.51 -7.43
C LEU A 11 28.78 -25.12 -7.94
N ALA A 12 29.37 -24.68 -9.06
CA ALA A 12 29.03 -23.42 -9.72
C ALA A 12 27.62 -23.42 -10.33
N LEU A 13 27.11 -24.57 -10.78
CA LEU A 13 25.73 -24.67 -11.27
C LEU A 13 24.72 -24.64 -10.12
N ILE A 14 25.02 -25.28 -8.99
CA ILE A 14 24.14 -25.30 -7.81
C ILE A 14 24.11 -23.93 -7.11
N SER A 15 25.17 -23.12 -7.20
CA SER A 15 25.14 -21.77 -6.61
C SER A 15 24.19 -20.83 -7.35
N THR A 16 23.92 -21.03 -8.65
CA THR A 16 22.99 -20.17 -9.41
C THR A 16 21.54 -20.27 -8.92
N THR A 17 21.10 -21.43 -8.42
CA THR A 17 19.74 -21.62 -7.90
C THR A 17 19.52 -20.91 -6.56
N ALA A 18 20.58 -20.70 -5.78
CA ALA A 18 20.50 -19.95 -4.52
C ALA A 18 20.28 -18.44 -4.75
N PHE A 19 20.76 -17.88 -5.86
CA PHE A 19 20.52 -16.47 -6.24
C PHE A 19 19.10 -16.24 -6.79
N ALA A 20 18.50 -17.25 -7.45
CA ALA A 20 17.10 -17.18 -7.91
C ALA A 20 16.10 -17.08 -6.74
N GLN A 21 16.45 -17.63 -5.56
CA GLN A 21 15.59 -17.58 -4.37
C GLN A 21 15.56 -16.18 -3.71
N ILE A 22 16.61 -15.38 -3.88
CA ILE A 22 16.64 -13.98 -3.39
C ILE A 22 15.82 -13.08 -4.32
N GLY A 23 15.96 -13.25 -5.64
CA GLY A 23 15.14 -12.52 -6.63
C GLY A 23 13.64 -12.83 -6.50
N GLY A 24 13.28 -14.09 -6.24
CA GLY A 24 11.87 -14.47 -6.10
C GLY A 24 11.13 -13.82 -4.92
N ILE A 25 11.84 -13.44 -3.84
CA ILE A 25 11.22 -12.71 -2.71
C ILE A 25 11.01 -11.24 -3.09
N GLU A 26 11.98 -10.62 -3.76
CA GLU A 26 11.86 -9.25 -4.25
C GLU A 26 10.69 -9.11 -5.23
N ASP A 27 10.58 -10.04 -6.19
CA ASP A 27 9.46 -10.09 -7.13
C ASP A 27 8.11 -10.25 -6.40
N SER A 28 8.04 -11.15 -5.41
CA SER A 28 6.83 -11.34 -4.61
C SER A 28 6.43 -10.09 -3.81
N VAL A 29 7.42 -9.37 -3.26
CA VAL A 29 7.18 -8.11 -2.53
C VAL A 29 6.71 -7.02 -3.47
N ASN A 30 7.27 -6.94 -4.68
CA ASN A 30 6.86 -6.00 -5.72
C ASN A 30 5.42 -6.26 -6.18
N ASP A 31 5.05 -7.51 -6.46
CA ASP A 31 3.68 -7.89 -6.84
C ASP A 31 2.64 -7.51 -5.77
N VAL A 32 2.97 -7.76 -4.49
CA VAL A 32 2.13 -7.36 -3.36
C VAL A 32 2.05 -5.84 -3.25
N SER A 33 3.18 -5.15 -3.39
CA SER A 33 3.25 -3.68 -3.35
C SER A 33 2.40 -3.05 -4.45
N ASP A 34 2.47 -3.56 -5.68
CA ASP A 34 1.70 -3.07 -6.81
C ASP A 34 0.20 -3.35 -6.67
N THR A 35 -0.15 -4.52 -6.13
CA THR A 35 -1.53 -4.83 -5.77
C THR A 35 -2.07 -3.84 -4.73
N ILE A 36 -1.29 -3.56 -3.68
CA ILE A 36 -1.67 -2.60 -2.64
C ILE A 36 -1.80 -1.19 -3.23
N ARG A 37 -0.87 -0.75 -4.07
CA ARG A 37 -0.91 0.55 -4.77
C ARG A 37 -2.17 0.71 -5.61
N ALA A 38 -2.61 -0.34 -6.30
CA ALA A 38 -3.82 -0.32 -7.13
C ALA A 38 -5.11 -0.27 -6.28
N VAL A 39 -5.17 -1.03 -5.19
CA VAL A 39 -6.39 -1.22 -4.39
C VAL A 39 -6.59 -0.12 -3.33
N PHE A 40 -5.50 0.40 -2.75
CA PHE A 40 -5.57 1.32 -1.61
C PHE A 40 -6.38 2.60 -1.88
N PRO A 41 -6.22 3.31 -3.03
CA PRO A 41 -7.03 4.49 -3.33
C PRO A 41 -8.53 4.17 -3.41
N ILE A 42 -8.90 2.98 -3.90
CA ILE A 42 -10.30 2.54 -4.02
C ILE A 42 -10.89 2.33 -2.63
N ILE A 43 -10.18 1.60 -1.76
CA ILE A 43 -10.61 1.36 -0.37
C ILE A 43 -10.76 2.68 0.39
N LEU A 44 -9.79 3.59 0.25
CA LEU A 44 -9.87 4.90 0.88
C LEU A 44 -11.05 5.73 0.36
N GLY A 45 -11.33 5.70 -0.94
CA GLY A 45 -12.51 6.37 -1.51
C GLY A 45 -13.81 5.85 -0.91
N VAL A 46 -13.94 4.53 -0.75
CA VAL A 46 -15.13 3.91 -0.13
C VAL A 46 -15.26 4.28 1.35
N ILE A 47 -14.17 4.18 2.12
CA ILE A 47 -14.17 4.59 3.55
C ILE A 47 -14.51 6.07 3.66
N PHE A 48 -13.97 6.90 2.77
CA PHE A 48 -14.25 8.33 2.75
C PHE A 48 -15.72 8.62 2.50
N LEU A 49 -16.31 7.98 1.48
CA LEU A 49 -17.72 8.15 1.14
C LEU A 49 -18.64 7.70 2.28
N VAL A 50 -18.39 6.52 2.83
CA VAL A 50 -19.17 5.98 3.95
C VAL A 50 -19.04 6.88 5.17
N GLY A 51 -17.82 7.28 5.53
CA GLY A 51 -17.58 8.22 6.64
C GLY A 51 -18.26 9.57 6.43
N PHE A 52 -18.24 10.10 5.20
CA PHE A 52 -18.95 11.33 4.85
C PHE A 52 -20.46 11.17 5.03
N LEU A 53 -21.05 10.08 4.51
CA LEU A 53 -22.50 9.82 4.64
C LEU A 53 -22.93 9.65 6.10
N PHE A 54 -22.14 8.99 6.93
CA PHE A 54 -22.42 8.91 8.38
C PHE A 54 -22.37 10.27 9.07
N ASN A 55 -21.54 11.20 8.59
CA ASN A 55 -21.50 12.58 9.09
C ASN A 55 -22.58 13.47 8.47
N ALA A 56 -23.13 13.11 7.30
CA ALA A 56 -24.18 13.86 6.60
C ALA A 56 -25.48 14.00 7.42
N GLY A 57 -25.77 13.05 8.31
CA GLY A 57 -26.90 13.13 9.24
C GLY A 57 -26.87 14.38 10.14
N HIS A 58 -25.70 14.98 10.37
CA HIS A 58 -25.57 16.24 11.12
C HIS A 58 -25.91 17.49 10.30
N PHE A 59 -26.04 17.38 8.98
CA PHE A 59 -26.32 18.49 8.06
C PHE A 59 -27.80 18.66 7.72
N PHE A 60 -28.57 17.57 7.69
CA PHE A 60 -29.93 17.57 7.10
C PHE A 60 -31.04 17.07 8.05
N GLY A 61 -30.77 16.89 9.35
CA GLY A 61 -31.77 16.49 10.34
C GLY A 61 -32.61 17.64 10.89
N GLU A 62 -33.70 17.31 11.58
CA GLU A 62 -34.59 18.28 12.27
C GLU A 62 -33.87 19.09 13.38
N ASN A 63 -32.71 18.60 13.83
CA ASN A 63 -31.76 19.28 14.72
C ASN A 63 -30.38 19.50 14.03
N ALA A 64 -30.37 19.79 12.73
CA ALA A 64 -29.12 19.97 11.98
C ALA A 64 -28.26 21.10 12.57
N ASP A 65 -27.05 20.74 12.96
CA ASP A 65 -26.02 21.68 13.40
C ASP A 65 -24.93 21.69 12.33
N LEU A 66 -25.09 22.63 11.39
CA LEU A 66 -24.21 22.77 10.23
C LEU A 66 -22.75 22.99 10.64
N LYS A 67 -22.51 23.72 11.74
CA LYS A 67 -21.16 23.97 12.25
C LYS A 67 -20.53 22.67 12.74
N LYS A 68 -21.29 21.85 13.47
CA LYS A 68 -20.84 20.54 13.94
C LYS A 68 -20.63 19.54 12.80
N GLY A 69 -21.52 19.54 11.80
CA GLY A 69 -21.37 18.74 10.58
C GLY A 69 -20.10 19.09 9.82
N ILE A 70 -19.90 20.37 9.50
CA ILE A 70 -18.71 20.86 8.78
C ILE A 70 -17.44 20.52 9.55
N THR A 71 -17.39 20.81 10.86
CA THR A 71 -16.20 20.54 11.67
C THR A 71 -15.78 19.07 11.62
N ARG A 72 -16.74 18.14 11.67
CA ARG A 72 -16.45 16.70 11.62
C ARG A 72 -15.95 16.25 10.25
N VAL A 73 -16.60 16.69 9.18
CA VAL A 73 -16.16 16.39 7.81
C VAL A 73 -14.76 16.95 7.57
N LEU A 74 -14.48 18.17 8.02
CA LEU A 74 -13.19 18.83 7.82
C LEU A 74 -12.07 18.08 8.56
N VAL A 75 -12.30 17.66 9.80
CA VAL A 75 -11.36 16.82 10.56
C VAL A 75 -11.13 15.48 9.85
N PHE A 76 -12.20 14.85 9.35
CA PHE A 76 -12.09 13.58 8.63
C PHE A 76 -11.31 13.71 7.33
N VAL A 77 -11.57 14.76 6.54
CA VAL A 77 -10.82 15.07 5.30
C VAL A 77 -9.34 15.32 5.61
N LEU A 78 -9.02 16.05 6.69
CA LEU A 78 -7.63 16.30 7.10
C LEU A 78 -6.90 15.00 7.45
N ILE A 79 -7.54 14.11 8.22
CA ILE A 79 -6.95 12.82 8.59
C ILE A 79 -6.78 11.93 7.35
N ALA A 80 -7.83 11.77 6.55
CA ALA A 80 -7.78 10.96 5.34
C ALA A 80 -6.72 11.48 4.34
N GLY A 81 -6.67 12.80 4.12
CA GLY A 81 -5.66 13.44 3.28
C GLY A 81 -4.24 13.24 3.80
N GLY A 82 -4.03 13.34 5.11
CA GLY A 82 -2.73 13.05 5.74
C GLY A 82 -2.29 11.60 5.54
N VAL A 83 -3.19 10.65 5.71
CA VAL A 83 -2.92 9.22 5.47
C VAL A 83 -2.56 8.96 4.00
N VAL A 84 -3.33 9.51 3.05
CA VAL A 84 -3.03 9.43 1.62
C VAL A 84 -1.66 10.03 1.29
N GLY A 85 -1.36 11.21 1.84
CA GLY A 85 -0.11 11.93 1.59
C GLY A 85 1.12 11.17 2.09
N ILE A 86 1.07 10.65 3.32
CA ILE A 86 2.15 9.81 3.88
C ILE A 86 2.33 8.56 3.04
N PHE A 87 1.23 7.87 2.71
CA PHE A 87 1.29 6.65 1.91
C PHE A 87 1.89 6.89 0.52
N SER A 88 1.47 7.96 -0.15
CA SER A 88 1.98 8.35 -1.47
C SER A 88 3.47 8.73 -1.41
N TYR A 89 3.88 9.44 -0.36
CA TYR A 89 5.28 9.79 -0.12
C TYR A 89 6.15 8.55 0.08
N LEU A 90 5.69 7.59 0.89
CA LEU A 90 6.40 6.34 1.12
C LEU A 90 6.55 5.51 -0.16
N ILE A 91 5.52 5.47 -1.01
CA ILE A 91 5.61 4.81 -2.32
C ILE A 91 6.64 5.51 -3.21
N GLY A 92 6.62 6.84 -3.26
CA GLY A 92 7.52 7.63 -4.11
C GLY A 92 9.00 7.55 -3.72
N ILE A 93 9.34 7.10 -2.50
CA ILE A 93 10.72 6.81 -2.09
C ILE A 93 11.18 5.42 -2.58
N VAL A 94 10.25 4.50 -2.79
CA VAL A 94 10.52 3.09 -3.14
C VAL A 94 10.60 2.89 -4.66
N VAL A 95 10.22 3.89 -5.46
CA VAL A 95 10.34 3.91 -6.94
C VAL A 95 11.59 4.70 -7.34
#